data_AF-A0A6B0XFH2-F1
#
_entry.id   AF-A0A6B0XFH2-F1
#
_cell.length_a   1.000
_cell.length_b   1.000
_cell.length_c   1.000
_cell.angle_alpha   90.00
_cell.angle_beta   90.00
_cell.angle_gamma   90.00
#
_symmetry.space_group_name_H-M   'P 1'
#
loop_
_entity.id
_entity.type
_entity.pdbx_description
1 polymer ?
#
loop_
_entity_poly.entity_id
_entity_poly.type
_entity_poly.pdbx_seq_one_letter_code
_entity_poly.pdbx_strand_id
1 'polypeptide(L)'
;AGIGAAPAELVSWGTGFFDYDNDGDRDLFVANGHTYPQADLPRVNSSYKQANSLFENRGGRLVEVSAEAGPGFALRRVSRGTSFADYDGDGDIDLFILNLNGPPTLLRNDGDHDNHYLLVRTVGTKSNRDGIGARVIISAGGQSQHAEVQSGGSYLSHNDLRLHFGLGQAEHVDRLEVRWPSGVVQVLSDIAVDQVLTVVEPSQ
;
A
#
# COMPACT_ATOMS: atom_id res chain seq x y z
N ALA A 1 -9.62 -16.87 10.75
CA ALA A 1 -8.46 -16.81 9.84
C ALA A 1 -7.68 -15.54 10.18
N GLY A 2 -6.36 -15.58 10.19
CA GLY A 2 -5.52 -14.45 10.58
C GLY A 2 -4.04 -14.82 10.52
N ILE A 3 -3.15 -13.86 10.75
CA ILE A 3 -1.69 -14.00 10.62
C ILE A 3 -1.02 -14.84 11.74
N GLY A 4 -1.78 -15.63 12.51
CA GLY A 4 -1.26 -16.39 13.66
C GLY A 4 -0.24 -17.49 13.29
N ALA A 5 -0.05 -17.76 12.00
CA ALA A 5 0.98 -18.65 11.47
C ALA A 5 2.24 -17.92 10.98
N ALA A 6 2.27 -16.57 11.03
CA ALA A 6 3.50 -15.83 10.78
C ALA A 6 4.59 -16.32 11.76
N PRO A 7 5.84 -16.52 11.33
CA PRO A 7 6.84 -17.15 12.17
C PRO A 7 6.97 -16.37 13.47
N ALA A 8 6.75 -17.03 14.62
CA ALA A 8 6.81 -16.43 15.95
C ALA A 8 8.20 -15.85 16.32
N GLU A 9 9.15 -15.91 15.39
CA GLU A 9 10.56 -15.56 15.50
C GLU A 9 10.90 -14.22 14.82
N LEU A 10 9.96 -13.62 14.08
CA LEU A 10 10.13 -12.33 13.42
C LEU A 10 9.76 -11.17 14.36
N VAL A 11 10.51 -10.08 14.25
CA VAL A 11 10.24 -8.82 14.95
C VAL A 11 9.82 -7.79 13.92
N SER A 12 8.55 -7.44 13.94
CA SER A 12 7.91 -6.60 12.93
C SER A 12 7.82 -5.13 13.33
N TRP A 13 7.90 -4.24 12.34
CA TRP A 13 7.90 -2.79 12.51
C TRP A 13 6.90 -2.16 11.54
N GLY A 14 7.41 -1.51 10.49
CA GLY A 14 6.60 -0.89 9.45
C GLY A 14 5.69 -1.93 8.81
N THR A 15 4.40 -1.73 8.97
CA THR A 15 3.34 -2.59 8.44
C THR A 15 2.38 -1.71 7.64
N GLY A 16 1.80 -2.23 6.56
CA GLY A 16 0.81 -1.50 5.78
C GLY A 16 0.01 -2.40 4.84
N PHE A 17 -1.25 -2.02 4.66
CA PHE A 17 -2.14 -2.63 3.67
C PHE A 17 -2.06 -1.87 2.35
N PHE A 18 -1.92 -2.61 1.25
CA PHE A 18 -1.88 -2.12 -0.12
C PHE A 18 -2.33 -3.25 -1.05
N ASP A 19 -2.70 -2.94 -2.29
CA ASP A 19 -3.13 -3.93 -3.28
C ASP A 19 -1.92 -4.12 -4.22
N TYR A 20 -1.26 -5.28 -4.17
CA TYR A 20 -0.01 -5.50 -4.93
C TYR A 20 -0.26 -6.07 -6.32
N ASP A 21 -1.41 -6.72 -6.54
CA ASP A 21 -1.75 -7.33 -7.83
C ASP A 21 -2.94 -6.68 -8.55
N ASN A 22 -3.39 -5.54 -8.04
CA ASN A 22 -4.50 -4.72 -8.53
C ASN A 22 -5.82 -5.48 -8.63
N ASP A 23 -6.05 -6.53 -7.82
CA ASP A 23 -7.26 -7.34 -7.86
C ASP A 23 -8.47 -6.69 -7.14
N GLY A 24 -8.23 -5.57 -6.45
CA GLY A 24 -9.23 -4.77 -5.76
C GLY A 24 -9.40 -5.15 -4.29
N ASP A 25 -8.63 -6.10 -3.78
CA ASP A 25 -8.51 -6.38 -2.37
C ASP A 25 -7.12 -5.99 -1.83
N ARG A 26 -6.99 -5.80 -0.51
CA ARG A 26 -5.74 -5.29 0.09
C ARG A 26 -4.95 -6.39 0.78
N ASP A 27 -3.72 -6.52 0.32
CA ASP A 27 -2.63 -7.33 0.84
C ASP A 27 -1.90 -6.66 1.99
N LEU A 28 -1.00 -7.39 2.62
CA LEU A 28 -0.27 -6.94 3.79
C LEU A 28 1.25 -7.08 3.59
N PHE A 29 1.97 -5.97 3.67
CA PHE A 29 3.42 -5.99 3.81
C PHE A 29 3.85 -5.75 5.26
N VAL A 30 4.91 -6.45 5.67
CA VAL A 30 5.52 -6.32 6.99
C VAL A 30 7.05 -6.22 6.90
N ALA A 31 7.59 -5.09 7.34
CA ALA A 31 9.01 -4.86 7.52
C ALA A 31 9.51 -5.54 8.80
N ASN A 32 10.53 -6.40 8.68
CA ASN A 32 11.05 -7.18 9.79
C ASN A 32 12.53 -6.86 10.07
N GLY A 33 12.91 -6.98 11.34
CA GLY A 33 14.29 -6.83 11.78
C GLY A 33 14.38 -6.77 13.29
N HIS A 34 15.23 -7.59 13.90
CA HIS A 34 15.30 -7.66 15.36
C HIS A 34 15.85 -6.35 15.97
N THR A 35 15.51 -6.08 17.23
CA THR A 35 15.97 -4.89 17.97
C THR A 35 17.46 -4.98 18.31
N TYR A 36 17.89 -6.17 18.72
CA TYR A 36 19.18 -6.44 19.32
C TYR A 36 20.04 -7.36 18.45
N PRO A 37 21.32 -7.01 18.16
CA PRO A 37 22.27 -7.88 17.46
C PRO A 37 22.49 -9.23 18.14
N GLN A 38 22.27 -9.31 19.45
CA GLN A 38 22.35 -10.53 20.26
C GLN A 38 21.35 -11.61 19.82
N ALA A 39 20.39 -11.29 18.94
CA ALA A 39 19.53 -12.28 18.30
C ALA A 39 20.30 -13.29 17.45
N ASP A 40 21.51 -12.97 16.98
CA ASP A 40 22.34 -13.93 16.25
C ASP A 40 23.05 -14.93 17.19
N LEU A 41 22.87 -14.83 18.51
CA LEU A 41 23.42 -15.81 19.45
C LEU A 41 22.65 -17.15 19.34
N PRO A 42 23.32 -18.31 19.38
CA PRO A 42 22.69 -19.62 19.16
C PRO A 42 21.52 -19.99 20.10
N ARG A 43 21.35 -19.27 21.21
CA ARG A 43 20.29 -19.51 22.20
C ARG A 43 19.01 -18.72 21.92
N VAL A 44 19.09 -17.71 21.06
CA VAL A 44 17.98 -16.87 20.62
C VAL A 44 17.63 -17.39 19.24
N ASN A 45 16.60 -18.22 19.12
CA ASN A 45 16.19 -18.83 17.84
C ASN A 45 15.56 -17.76 16.92
N SER A 46 16.40 -16.83 16.45
CA SER A 46 16.05 -15.68 15.62
C SER A 46 17.34 -15.18 14.94
N SER A 47 17.27 -14.02 14.30
CA SER A 47 18.44 -13.34 13.73
C SER A 47 18.23 -11.84 13.73
N TYR A 48 19.32 -11.09 13.84
CA TYR A 48 19.29 -9.63 13.82
C TYR A 48 18.75 -9.08 12.50
N LYS A 49 19.24 -9.64 11.39
CA LYS A 49 18.76 -9.32 10.03
C LYS A 49 17.71 -10.34 9.62
N GLN A 50 16.52 -9.86 9.29
CA GLN A 50 15.35 -10.66 8.95
C GLN A 50 14.86 -10.30 7.56
N ALA A 51 14.18 -11.25 6.91
CA ALA A 51 13.53 -11.02 5.63
C ALA A 51 12.16 -10.37 5.89
N ASN A 52 11.72 -9.49 4.98
CA ASN A 52 10.39 -8.90 5.05
C ASN A 52 9.32 -9.91 4.63
N SER A 53 8.08 -9.64 5.00
CA SER A 53 6.96 -10.53 4.67
C SER A 53 5.93 -9.83 3.80
N LEU A 54 5.41 -10.55 2.81
CA LEU A 54 4.23 -10.17 2.03
C LEU A 54 3.16 -11.23 2.21
N PHE A 55 1.92 -10.78 2.39
CA PHE A 55 0.76 -11.65 2.47
C PHE A 55 -0.30 -11.21 1.47
N GLU A 56 -0.63 -12.09 0.54
CA GLU A 56 -1.74 -11.93 -0.40
C GLU A 56 -3.05 -12.16 0.34
N ASN A 57 -4.03 -11.29 0.15
CA ASN A 57 -5.36 -11.51 0.65
C ASN A 57 -6.18 -12.31 -0.37
N ARG A 58 -6.57 -13.53 0.00
CA ARG A 58 -7.39 -14.42 -0.84
C ARG A 58 -8.78 -14.52 -0.29
N GLY A 59 -9.62 -13.51 -0.57
CA GLY A 59 -11.01 -13.48 -0.14
C GLY A 59 -11.18 -13.39 1.38
N GLY A 60 -10.43 -12.51 2.03
CA GLY A 60 -10.43 -12.27 3.47
C GLY A 60 -9.49 -13.18 4.27
N ARG A 61 -8.66 -13.97 3.58
CA ARG A 61 -7.62 -14.81 4.18
C ARG A 61 -6.24 -14.37 3.68
N LEU A 62 -5.42 -13.87 4.59
CA LEU A 62 -4.01 -13.59 4.33
C LEU A 62 -3.20 -14.88 4.18
N VAL A 63 -2.50 -15.01 3.06
CA VAL A 63 -1.60 -16.11 2.70
C VAL A 63 -0.21 -15.52 2.48
N GLU A 64 0.80 -16.06 3.16
CA GLU A 64 2.18 -15.58 3.01
C GLU A 64 2.72 -15.97 1.64
N VAL A 65 3.24 -14.99 0.89
CA VAL A 65 3.71 -15.13 -0.50
C VAL A 65 5.10 -14.53 -0.72
N SER A 66 5.88 -14.28 0.35
CA SER A 66 7.18 -13.61 0.22
C SER A 66 8.19 -14.42 -0.57
N ALA A 67 8.05 -15.75 -0.59
CA ALA A 67 8.92 -16.63 -1.37
C ALA A 67 8.67 -16.50 -2.88
N GLU A 68 7.44 -16.19 -3.28
CA GLU A 68 7.02 -15.99 -4.67
C GLU A 68 7.18 -14.53 -5.14
N ALA A 69 7.17 -13.56 -4.22
CA ALA A 69 7.20 -12.12 -4.50
C ALA A 69 8.57 -11.56 -5.00
N GLY A 70 9.49 -12.44 -5.38
CA GLY A 70 10.76 -12.08 -6.01
C GLY A 70 11.96 -11.94 -5.07
N PRO A 71 13.16 -11.71 -5.64
CA PRO A 71 14.43 -11.80 -4.92
C PRO A 71 14.60 -10.72 -3.84
N GLY A 72 13.87 -9.61 -3.93
CA GLY A 72 13.88 -8.54 -2.94
C GLY A 72 13.43 -9.03 -1.56
N PHE A 73 12.49 -9.96 -1.50
CA PHE A 73 11.98 -10.53 -0.25
C PHE A 73 12.94 -11.53 0.39
N ALA A 74 13.94 -12.04 -0.33
CA ALA A 74 15.03 -12.84 0.26
C ALA A 74 16.08 -11.98 0.98
N LEU A 75 16.07 -10.65 0.79
CA LEU A 75 17.04 -9.77 1.42
C LEU A 75 16.81 -9.69 2.93
N ARG A 76 17.83 -10.06 3.69
CA ARG A 76 17.81 -9.97 5.15
C ARG A 76 18.40 -8.64 5.62
N ARG A 77 17.56 -7.78 6.18
CA ARG A 77 17.95 -6.45 6.68
C ARG A 77 17.37 -6.21 8.07
N VAL A 78 17.71 -5.08 8.66
CA VAL A 78 17.12 -4.62 9.92
C VAL A 78 16.07 -3.57 9.54
N SER A 79 15.00 -4.01 8.89
CA SER A 79 14.00 -3.11 8.33
C SER A 79 13.16 -2.47 9.44
N ARG A 80 12.75 -1.22 9.21
CA ARG A 80 12.01 -0.39 10.18
C ARG A 80 10.83 0.27 9.50
N GLY A 81 11.09 1.34 8.73
CA GLY A 81 10.04 2.08 8.06
C GLY A 81 9.76 1.57 6.67
N THR A 82 8.54 1.78 6.20
CA THR A 82 8.11 1.43 4.86
C THR A 82 7.10 2.45 4.35
N SER A 83 7.18 2.76 3.06
CA SER A 83 6.23 3.60 2.35
C SER A 83 5.82 2.92 1.04
N PHE A 84 4.57 3.14 0.66
CA PHE A 84 3.92 2.56 -0.51
C PHE A 84 3.65 3.68 -1.52
N ALA A 85 4.08 3.49 -2.77
CA ALA A 85 3.90 4.46 -3.84
C ALA A 85 4.10 3.79 -5.21
N ASP A 86 3.36 4.22 -6.22
CA ASP A 86 3.66 3.98 -7.63
C ASP A 86 4.78 4.95 -8.05
N TYR A 87 6.05 4.59 -7.87
CA TYR A 87 7.16 5.56 -7.97
C TYR A 87 7.60 5.83 -9.41
N ASP A 88 7.42 4.88 -10.32
CA ASP A 88 7.77 4.99 -11.74
C ASP A 88 6.56 5.25 -12.65
N GLY A 89 5.33 5.21 -12.13
CA GLY A 89 4.15 5.68 -12.83
C GLY A 89 3.51 4.64 -13.74
N ASP A 90 3.72 3.36 -13.49
CA ASP A 90 3.14 2.26 -14.27
C ASP A 90 1.80 1.76 -13.70
N GLY A 91 1.49 2.12 -12.45
CA GLY A 91 0.22 1.78 -11.79
C GLY A 91 0.37 0.74 -10.69
N ASP A 92 1.52 0.07 -10.60
CA ASP A 92 1.77 -0.93 -9.58
C ASP A 92 2.38 -0.27 -8.34
N ILE A 93 1.96 -0.72 -7.16
CA ILE A 93 2.45 -0.12 -5.92
C ILE A 93 3.78 -0.74 -5.51
N ASP A 94 4.80 0.12 -5.45
CA ASP A 94 6.14 -0.20 -5.02
C ASP A 94 6.36 0.03 -3.53
N LEU A 95 7.47 -0.53 -3.03
CA LEU A 95 7.85 -0.46 -1.62
C LEU A 95 9.20 0.22 -1.45
N PHE A 96 9.24 1.30 -0.66
CA PHE A 96 10.48 1.90 -0.17
C PHE A 96 10.66 1.65 1.32
N ILE A 97 11.75 0.97 1.68
CA ILE A 97 11.99 0.42 3.01
C ILE A 97 13.24 1.04 3.62
N LEU A 98 13.11 1.56 4.83
CA LEU A 98 14.21 2.08 5.63
C LEU A 98 14.83 0.97 6.47
N ASN A 99 16.15 0.79 6.34
CA ASN A 99 16.92 -0.20 7.08
C ASN A 99 17.80 0.48 8.13
N LEU A 100 17.71 0.03 9.38
CA LEU A 100 18.57 0.53 10.45
C LEU A 100 20.04 0.22 10.14
N ASN A 101 20.89 1.26 10.20
CA ASN A 101 22.34 1.18 9.95
C ASN A 101 22.70 0.55 8.59
N GLY A 102 21.85 0.72 7.57
CA GLY A 102 22.09 0.23 6.22
C GLY A 102 21.47 1.14 5.16
N PRO A 103 21.78 0.89 3.87
CA PRO A 103 21.11 1.60 2.79
C PRO A 103 19.62 1.26 2.77
N PRO A 104 18.75 2.18 2.31
CA PRO A 104 17.35 1.87 2.07
C PRO A 104 17.22 0.80 0.97
N THR A 105 16.06 0.16 0.90
CA THR A 105 15.71 -0.82 -0.14
C THR A 105 14.48 -0.31 -0.88
N LEU A 106 14.59 -0.20 -2.20
CA LEU A 106 13.46 0.02 -3.10
C LEU A 106 13.13 -1.32 -3.76
N LEU A 107 11.90 -1.79 -3.60
CA LEU A 107 11.37 -2.95 -4.32
C LEU A 107 10.38 -2.41 -5.33
N ARG A 108 10.72 -2.56 -6.62
CA ARG A 108 9.81 -2.28 -7.71
C ARG A 108 8.87 -3.46 -7.90
N ASN A 109 7.58 -3.20 -7.98
CA ASN A 109 6.60 -4.17 -8.44
C ASN A 109 6.49 -4.05 -9.97
N ASP A 110 6.56 -5.18 -10.67
CA ASP A 110 6.53 -5.21 -12.15
C ASP A 110 5.23 -5.87 -12.67
N GLY A 111 4.23 -6.03 -11.79
CA GLY A 111 2.86 -6.46 -12.13
C GLY A 111 2.75 -7.67 -13.05
N ASP A 112 2.92 -8.88 -12.51
CA ASP A 112 2.69 -10.12 -13.28
C ASP A 112 1.17 -10.42 -13.43
N HIS A 113 0.42 -9.41 -13.90
CA HIS A 113 -1.03 -9.42 -14.09
C HIS A 113 -1.47 -8.39 -15.14
N ASP A 114 -2.63 -8.64 -15.75
CA ASP A 114 -3.29 -7.71 -16.69
C ASP A 114 -4.43 -6.92 -16.00
N ASN A 115 -4.32 -6.67 -14.70
CA ASN A 115 -5.32 -5.94 -13.92
C ASN A 115 -5.17 -4.42 -14.07
N HIS A 116 -6.29 -3.72 -13.99
CA HIS A 116 -6.39 -2.28 -14.14
C HIS A 116 -6.27 -1.55 -12.81
N TYR A 117 -5.92 -0.26 -12.87
CA TYR A 117 -5.79 0.58 -11.67
C TYR A 117 -6.44 1.96 -11.84
N LEU A 118 -6.63 2.65 -10.72
CA LEU A 118 -6.87 4.10 -10.69
C LEU A 118 -6.11 4.73 -9.53
N LEU A 119 -5.30 5.74 -9.84
CA LEU A 119 -4.70 6.62 -8.83
C LEU A 119 -5.48 7.92 -8.75
N VAL A 120 -5.90 8.30 -7.55
CA VAL A 120 -6.66 9.54 -7.32
C VAL A 120 -5.82 10.55 -6.54
N ARG A 121 -5.50 11.67 -7.18
CA ARG A 121 -4.89 12.85 -6.54
C ARG A 121 -5.97 13.86 -6.21
N THR A 122 -6.08 14.22 -4.93
CA THR A 122 -6.99 15.30 -4.50
C THR A 122 -6.26 16.64 -4.44
N VAL A 123 -6.95 17.72 -4.82
CA VAL A 123 -6.47 19.09 -4.66
C VAL A 123 -7.53 19.94 -3.98
N GLY A 124 -7.31 20.30 -2.73
CA GLY A 124 -8.21 21.17 -1.97
C GLY A 124 -8.14 22.63 -2.44
N THR A 125 -9.29 23.30 -2.40
CA THR A 125 -9.44 24.74 -2.69
C THR A 125 -9.99 25.49 -1.48
N LYS A 126 -10.86 24.85 -0.70
CA LYS A 126 -11.38 25.30 0.60
C LYS A 126 -10.78 24.49 1.75
N SER A 127 -10.62 23.19 1.54
CA SER A 127 -9.87 22.27 2.39
C SER A 127 -8.35 22.52 2.23
N ASN A 128 -7.52 21.82 3.02
CA ASN A 128 -6.06 21.89 2.84
C ASN A 128 -5.65 21.46 1.42
N ARG A 129 -4.56 22.02 0.91
CA ARG A 129 -4.22 21.94 -0.53
C ARG A 129 -4.00 20.51 -1.02
N ASP A 130 -3.50 19.63 -0.16
CA ASP A 130 -3.26 18.23 -0.48
C ASP A 130 -4.52 17.35 -0.32
N GLY A 131 -5.62 17.92 0.19
CA GLY A 131 -6.87 17.19 0.42
C GLY A 131 -6.79 16.19 1.58
N ILE A 132 -5.84 16.32 2.52
CA ILE A 132 -5.73 15.45 3.69
C ILE A 132 -7.08 15.38 4.43
N GLY A 133 -7.56 14.16 4.69
CA GLY A 133 -8.87 13.86 5.27
C GLY A 133 -10.01 13.73 4.25
N ALA A 134 -9.77 13.97 2.96
CA ALA A 134 -10.75 13.67 1.92
C ALA A 134 -10.96 12.16 1.81
N ARG A 135 -12.22 11.73 1.81
CA ARG A 135 -12.61 10.32 1.66
C ARG A 135 -13.09 10.09 0.24
N VAL A 136 -12.50 9.11 -0.42
CA VAL A 136 -12.85 8.71 -1.78
C VAL A 136 -13.48 7.33 -1.73
N ILE A 137 -14.65 7.21 -2.34
CA ILE A 137 -15.39 5.97 -2.49
C ILE A 137 -15.57 5.72 -3.97
N ILE A 138 -15.12 4.58 -4.47
CA ILE A 138 -15.30 4.19 -5.86
C ILE A 138 -16.21 2.98 -5.99
N SER A 139 -16.86 2.83 -7.14
CA SER A 139 -17.55 1.61 -7.54
C SER A 139 -17.09 1.25 -8.95
N ALA A 140 -16.61 0.01 -9.12
CA ALA A 140 -16.11 -0.53 -10.39
C ALA A 140 -16.23 -2.06 -10.37
N GLY A 141 -16.60 -2.68 -11.49
CA GLY A 141 -16.65 -4.15 -11.60
C GLY A 141 -17.59 -4.83 -10.59
N GLY A 142 -18.62 -4.12 -10.10
CA GLY A 142 -19.52 -4.61 -9.06
C GLY A 142 -18.94 -4.58 -7.63
N GLN A 143 -17.74 -4.04 -7.44
CA GLN A 143 -17.09 -3.86 -6.15
C GLN A 143 -17.11 -2.39 -5.72
N SER A 144 -17.01 -2.15 -4.41
CA SER A 144 -16.92 -0.80 -3.84
C SER A 144 -15.69 -0.72 -2.94
N GLN A 145 -14.84 0.27 -3.20
CA GLN A 145 -13.62 0.48 -2.43
C GLN A 145 -13.62 1.87 -1.79
N HIS A 146 -12.94 1.97 -0.64
CA HIS A 146 -12.95 3.15 0.21
C HIS A 146 -11.52 3.49 0.61
N ALA A 147 -11.11 4.74 0.44
CA ALA A 147 -9.83 5.23 0.88
C ALA A 147 -9.93 6.67 1.40
N GLU A 148 -9.01 7.06 2.27
CA GLU A 148 -8.90 8.42 2.81
C GLU A 148 -7.50 8.94 2.57
N VAL A 149 -7.37 10.20 2.17
CA VAL A 149 -6.07 10.86 2.02
C VAL A 149 -5.49 11.08 3.41
N GLN A 150 -4.44 10.34 3.75
CA GLN A 150 -3.84 10.38 5.08
C GLN A 150 -2.45 11.00 5.03
N SER A 151 -2.14 11.84 6.01
CA SER A 151 -0.77 12.28 6.25
C SER A 151 -0.09 11.33 7.22
N GLY A 152 0.93 10.64 6.74
CA GLY A 152 1.68 9.63 7.47
C GLY A 152 1.51 8.25 6.83
N GLY A 153 2.44 7.35 7.10
CA GLY A 153 2.38 5.98 6.61
C GLY A 153 3.35 5.12 7.38
N SER A 154 2.84 4.05 7.98
CA SER A 154 3.67 3.09 8.71
C SER A 154 4.58 3.71 9.79
N TYR A 155 5.70 3.05 10.12
CA TYR A 155 6.67 3.50 11.13
C TYR A 155 7.76 4.37 10.51
N LEU A 156 7.99 5.60 11.02
CA LEU A 156 9.03 6.54 10.52
C LEU A 156 8.98 6.76 8.99
N SER A 157 7.78 6.83 8.41
CA SER A 157 7.59 6.92 6.95
C SER A 157 6.32 7.71 6.60
N HIS A 158 6.14 7.96 5.31
CA HIS A 158 4.98 8.64 4.74
C HIS A 158 4.70 8.01 3.37
N ASN A 159 3.44 7.66 3.10
CA ASN A 159 3.04 7.06 1.83
C ASN A 159 2.83 8.13 0.76
N ASP A 160 2.71 7.72 -0.49
CA ASP A 160 2.11 8.58 -1.50
C ASP A 160 0.72 9.06 -1.04
N LEU A 161 0.41 10.33 -1.32
CA LEU A 161 -0.90 10.91 -1.04
C LEU A 161 -1.94 10.55 -2.10
N ARG A 162 -1.49 10.07 -3.28
CA ARG A 162 -2.39 9.49 -4.28
C ARG A 162 -3.04 8.24 -3.72
N LEU A 163 -4.36 8.16 -3.82
CA LEU A 163 -5.11 6.98 -3.40
C LEU A 163 -5.09 5.94 -4.52
N HIS A 164 -4.59 4.75 -4.22
CA HIS A 164 -4.58 3.61 -5.13
C HIS A 164 -5.86 2.78 -4.98
N PHE A 165 -6.36 2.33 -6.13
CA PHE A 165 -7.45 1.38 -6.26
C PHE A 165 -7.09 0.40 -7.38
N GLY A 166 -6.86 -0.88 -7.04
CA GLY A 166 -6.84 -1.95 -8.03
C GLY A 166 -8.26 -2.24 -8.48
N LEU A 167 -8.46 -2.49 -9.77
CA LEU A 167 -9.78 -2.57 -10.39
C LEU A 167 -10.05 -3.96 -11.00
N GLY A 168 -9.11 -4.88 -10.87
CA GLY A 168 -9.13 -6.17 -11.54
C GLY A 168 -9.34 -5.99 -13.03
N GLN A 169 -10.37 -6.63 -13.58
CA GLN A 169 -10.70 -6.58 -15.01
C GLN A 169 -11.77 -5.53 -15.35
N ALA A 170 -12.07 -4.58 -14.46
CA ALA A 170 -13.02 -3.52 -14.76
C ALA A 170 -12.42 -2.51 -15.74
N GLU A 171 -13.11 -2.22 -16.84
CA GLU A 171 -12.64 -1.27 -17.88
C GLU A 171 -13.00 0.20 -17.58
N HIS A 172 -13.84 0.44 -16.57
CA HIS A 172 -14.24 1.77 -16.12
C HIS A 172 -14.61 1.76 -14.64
N VAL A 173 -14.46 2.93 -14.00
CA VAL A 173 -15.04 3.22 -12.68
C VAL A 173 -16.39 3.87 -12.89
N ASP A 174 -17.45 3.13 -12.54
CA ASP A 174 -18.85 3.55 -12.66
C ASP A 174 -19.12 4.87 -11.93
N ARG A 175 -18.54 4.98 -10.72
CA ARG A 175 -18.78 6.10 -9.81
C ARG A 175 -17.60 6.34 -8.91
N LEU A 176 -17.23 7.61 -8.76
CA LEU A 176 -16.27 8.09 -7.77
C LEU A 176 -16.91 9.23 -6.97
N GLU A 177 -16.98 9.08 -5.66
CA GLU A 177 -17.45 10.11 -4.73
C GLU A 177 -16.30 10.58 -3.84
N VAL A 178 -16.05 11.89 -3.84
CA VAL A 178 -15.14 12.54 -2.90
C VAL A 178 -15.94 13.30 -1.85
N ARG A 179 -15.74 12.95 -0.58
CA ARG A 179 -16.20 13.72 0.57
C ARG A 179 -15.04 14.54 1.11
N TRP A 180 -15.09 15.84 0.87
CA TRP A 180 -14.04 16.77 1.27
C TRP A 180 -14.14 17.13 2.76
N PRO A 181 -13.01 17.43 3.44
CA PRO A 181 -13.02 17.92 4.82
C PRO A 181 -13.90 19.16 5.04
N SER A 182 -14.07 19.99 4.00
CA SER A 182 -14.96 21.16 4.01
C SER A 182 -16.45 20.81 4.11
N GLY A 183 -16.82 19.54 3.96
CA GLY A 183 -18.20 19.04 3.89
C GLY A 183 -18.76 18.96 2.48
N VAL A 184 -18.04 19.43 1.45
CA VAL A 184 -18.45 19.28 0.06
C VAL A 184 -18.43 17.81 -0.35
N VAL A 185 -19.46 17.39 -1.08
CA VAL A 185 -19.51 16.06 -1.72
C VAL A 185 -19.49 16.27 -3.23
N GLN A 186 -18.52 15.66 -3.89
CA GLN A 186 -18.35 15.71 -5.35
C GLN A 186 -18.48 14.29 -5.90
N VAL A 187 -19.23 14.14 -7.00
CA VAL A 187 -19.43 12.85 -7.65
C VAL A 187 -19.02 12.97 -9.11
N LEU A 188 -18.22 12.01 -9.54
CA LEU A 188 -17.81 11.76 -10.92
C LEU A 188 -18.33 10.37 -11.33
N SER A 189 -18.48 10.14 -12.62
CA SER A 189 -19.00 8.87 -13.16
C SER A 189 -18.33 8.59 -14.49
N ASP A 190 -18.32 7.32 -14.89
CA ASP A 190 -17.74 6.86 -16.16
C ASP A 190 -16.29 7.33 -16.36
N ILE A 191 -15.43 6.95 -15.41
CA ILE A 191 -14.01 7.30 -15.42
C ILE A 191 -13.21 6.15 -16.04
N ALA A 192 -12.37 6.45 -17.03
CA ALA A 192 -11.47 5.46 -17.61
C ALA A 192 -10.47 4.92 -16.58
N VAL A 193 -10.00 3.70 -16.78
CA VAL A 193 -8.96 3.08 -15.95
C VAL A 193 -7.55 3.44 -16.42
N ASP A 194 -6.54 2.94 -15.71
CA ASP A 194 -5.11 3.03 -16.01
C ASP A 194 -4.60 4.47 -16.10
N GLN A 195 -4.99 5.27 -15.11
CA GLN A 195 -4.63 6.68 -15.07
C GLN A 195 -4.46 7.24 -13.65
N VAL A 196 -3.81 8.41 -13.61
CA VAL A 196 -3.82 9.30 -12.46
C VAL A 196 -4.89 10.37 -12.66
N LEU A 197 -6.02 10.22 -11.97
CA LEU A 197 -7.10 11.20 -11.95
C LEU A 197 -6.81 12.29 -10.91
N THR A 198 -6.72 13.54 -11.35
CA THR A 198 -6.69 14.69 -10.42
C THR A 198 -8.10 15.23 -10.19
N VAL A 199 -8.57 15.18 -8.95
CA VAL A 199 -9.87 15.73 -8.54
C VAL A 199 -9.64 17.01 -7.75
N VAL A 200 -10.13 18.13 -8.28
CA VAL A 200 -10.05 19.45 -7.65
C VAL A 200 -11.34 19.73 -6.89
N GLU A 201 -11.22 20.13 -5.63
CA GLU A 201 -12.36 20.53 -4.79
C GLU A 201 -13.10 21.69 -5.45
N PRO A 202 -14.43 21.59 -5.65
CA PRO A 202 -15.21 22.63 -6.29
C PRO A 202 -15.17 23.92 -5.47
N SER A 203 -14.86 25.03 -6.14
CA SER A 203 -15.12 26.38 -5.63
C SER A 203 -16.64 26.54 -5.53
N GLN A 204 -17.17 26.83 -4.34
CA GLN A 204 -18.55 27.30 -4.24
C GLN A 204 -18.69 28.71 -4.79
#